data_AF-A0A968Y4U6-F1
#
_entry.id   AF-A0A968Y4U6-F1
#
_cell.length_a   1.000
_cell.length_b   1.000
_cell.length_c   1.000
_cell.angle_alpha   90.00
_cell.angle_beta   90.00
_cell.angle_gamma   90.00
#
_symmetry.space_group_name_H-M   'P 1'
#
loop_
_entity.id
_entity.type
_entity.pdbx_description
1 polymer ?
#
loop_
_entity_poly.entity_id
_entity_poly.type
_entity_poly.pdbx_seq_one_letter_code
_entity_poly.pdbx_strand_id
1 'polypeptide(L)'
;MENDDGSSLMLKLLVNGAWKWVKHQYQCWDIPPEWVKGSPRVQVTGSSLWLVFPLEKYVAATGGIKTIMSSSTFRTCGIDMDLDRHIAICSILETADTNLIRDSMLLGTLPKKQLSATLKRRRSILKASNSNV
;
A
#
# COMPACT_ATOMS: atom_id res chain seq x y z
N MET A 1 26.27 -3.97 -10.93
CA MET A 1 25.71 -2.68 -11.41
C MET A 1 26.78 -1.63 -11.21
N GLU A 2 27.88 -1.73 -11.97
CA GLU A 2 29.16 -1.11 -11.59
C GLU A 2 29.28 0.36 -12.01
N ASN A 3 28.33 0.88 -12.82
CA ASN A 3 28.41 2.20 -13.42
C ASN A 3 27.05 2.92 -13.49
N ASP A 4 26.15 2.73 -12.51
CA ASP A 4 24.96 3.58 -12.34
C ASP A 4 25.25 4.67 -11.31
N ASP A 5 25.21 5.94 -11.72
CA ASP A 5 25.45 7.09 -10.84
C ASP A 5 24.16 7.75 -10.31
N GLY A 6 23.00 7.15 -10.59
CA GLY A 6 21.68 7.68 -10.23
C GLY A 6 21.04 8.59 -11.29
N SER A 7 21.79 8.99 -12.32
CA SER A 7 21.32 9.85 -13.41
C SER A 7 21.77 9.37 -14.80
N SER A 8 22.75 8.47 -14.83
CA SER A 8 23.28 7.89 -16.04
C SER A 8 23.83 6.50 -15.78
N LEU A 9 23.86 5.69 -16.84
CA LEU A 9 24.42 4.34 -16.80
C LEU A 9 25.03 3.94 -18.14
N MET A 10 25.98 3.01 -18.08
CA MET A 10 26.62 2.43 -19.26
C MET A 10 25.89 1.18 -19.73
N LEU A 11 25.38 1.20 -20.96
CA LEU A 11 24.76 0.07 -21.64
C LEU A 11 25.72 -0.55 -22.64
N LYS A 12 25.73 -1.88 -22.71
CA LYS A 12 26.38 -2.63 -23.79
C LYS A 12 25.30 -3.09 -24.78
N LEU A 13 25.27 -2.48 -25.96
CA LEU A 13 24.24 -2.73 -26.98
C LEU A 13 24.86 -3.37 -28.21
N LEU A 14 24.19 -4.37 -28.80
CA LEU A 14 24.55 -4.93 -30.09
C LEU A 14 23.86 -4.11 -31.18
N VAL A 15 24.64 -3.36 -31.97
CA VAL A 15 24.12 -2.49 -33.03
C VAL A 15 24.78 -2.89 -34.34
N ASN A 16 23.98 -3.32 -35.32
CA ASN A 16 24.45 -3.76 -36.64
C ASN A 16 25.58 -4.81 -36.57
N GLY A 17 25.46 -5.79 -35.68
CA GLY A 17 26.45 -6.86 -35.51
C GLY A 17 27.70 -6.48 -34.70
N ALA A 18 27.81 -5.25 -34.21
CA ALA A 18 28.93 -4.80 -33.39
C ALA A 18 28.48 -4.39 -31.98
N TRP A 19 29.24 -4.79 -30.95
CA TRP A 19 29.01 -4.35 -29.57
C TRP A 19 29.48 -2.91 -29.39
N LYS A 20 28.59 -2.06 -28.88
CA LYS A 20 28.87 -0.65 -28.55
C LYS A 20 28.57 -0.39 -27.09
N TRP A 21 29.42 0.39 -26.45
CA TRP A 21 29.17 0.95 -25.13
C TRP A 21 28.50 2.31 -25.29
N VAL A 22 27.32 2.48 -24.70
CA VAL A 22 26.52 3.70 -24.80
C VAL A 22 26.27 4.23 -23.40
N LYS A 23 26.68 5.46 -23.14
CA LYS A 23 26.28 6.18 -21.92
C LYS A 23 24.85 6.68 -22.12
N HIS A 24 23.93 6.18 -21.33
CA HIS A 24 22.53 6.57 -21.36
C HIS A 24 22.23 7.45 -20.15
N GLN A 25 21.78 8.67 -20.39
CA GLN A 25 21.25 9.55 -19.35
C GLN A 25 19.76 9.28 -19.19
N TYR A 26 19.30 9.25 -17.94
CA TYR A 26 17.91 9.02 -17.61
C TYR A 26 17.49 9.93 -16.46
N GLN A 27 16.19 10.17 -16.36
CA GLN A 27 15.61 10.83 -15.20
C GLN A 27 15.01 9.77 -14.29
N CYS A 28 15.33 9.82 -13.01
CA CYS A 28 14.59 9.11 -11.99
C CYS A 28 14.21 10.06 -10.87
N TRP A 29 13.22 9.65 -10.10
CA TRP A 29 12.91 10.30 -8.83
C TRP A 29 14.07 10.13 -7.86
N ASP A 30 14.21 11.08 -6.93
CA ASP A 30 15.11 10.92 -5.80
C ASP A 30 14.67 9.69 -5.00
N ILE A 31 15.58 8.71 -4.93
CA ILE A 31 15.32 7.45 -4.23
C ILE A 31 15.66 7.68 -2.76
N PRO A 32 14.69 7.55 -1.83
CA PRO A 32 14.97 7.70 -0.41
C PRO A 32 16.00 6.66 0.05
N PRO A 33 16.84 6.98 1.06
CA PRO A 33 18.00 6.18 1.43
C PRO A 33 17.65 4.77 1.93
N GLU A 34 16.41 4.52 2.36
CA GLU A 34 15.97 3.20 2.79
C GLU A 34 15.54 2.27 1.64
N TRP A 35 15.55 2.77 0.41
CA TRP A 35 15.32 2.00 -0.81
C TRP A 35 16.64 1.75 -1.53
N VAL A 36 16.82 0.53 -2.00
CA VAL A 36 17.97 0.10 -2.80
C VAL A 36 17.51 -0.17 -4.22
N LYS A 37 18.20 0.43 -5.18
CA LYS A 37 17.98 0.17 -6.60
C LYS A 37 18.64 -1.15 -6.97
N GLY A 38 17.85 -2.11 -7.46
CA GLY A 38 18.35 -3.39 -7.94
C GLY A 38 18.77 -3.34 -9.40
N SER A 39 19.17 -4.49 -9.93
CA SER A 39 19.67 -4.61 -11.30
C SER A 39 18.57 -4.32 -12.33
N PRO A 40 18.84 -3.50 -13.36
CA PRO A 40 17.83 -3.13 -14.33
C PRO A 40 17.49 -4.31 -15.25
N ARG A 41 16.24 -4.35 -15.72
CA ARG A 41 15.79 -5.25 -16.77
C ARG A 41 15.28 -4.46 -17.97
N VAL A 42 15.44 -5.01 -19.16
CA VAL A 42 14.83 -4.46 -20.37
C VAL A 42 13.43 -5.05 -20.52
N GLN A 43 12.43 -4.18 -20.68
CA GLN A 43 11.05 -4.55 -20.92
C GLN A 43 10.58 -3.98 -22.25
N VAL A 44 10.03 -4.83 -23.11
CA VAL A 44 9.43 -4.42 -24.39
C VAL A 44 7.97 -4.08 -24.12
N THR A 45 7.53 -2.88 -24.49
CA THR A 45 6.13 -2.45 -24.40
C THR A 45 5.75 -1.80 -25.72
N GLY A 46 4.99 -2.52 -26.56
CA GLY A 46 4.67 -2.09 -27.92
C GLY A 46 5.93 -1.99 -28.79
N SER A 47 6.13 -0.84 -29.42
CA SER A 47 7.33 -0.52 -30.21
C SER A 47 8.47 0.10 -29.39
N SER A 48 8.35 0.14 -28.07
CA SER A 48 9.30 0.82 -27.18
C SER A 48 10.03 -0.16 -26.26
N LEU A 49 11.28 0.18 -25.95
CA LEU A 49 12.10 -0.49 -24.96
C LEU A 49 12.20 0.37 -23.71
N TRP A 50 11.93 -0.24 -22.56
CA TRP A 50 11.99 0.39 -21.25
C TRP A 50 13.07 -0.26 -20.41
N LEU A 51 13.87 0.56 -19.73
CA LEU A 51 14.78 0.09 -18.70
C LEU A 51 14.08 0.22 -17.36
N VAL A 52 13.83 -0.91 -16.69
CA VAL A 52 13.06 -0.97 -15.45
C VAL A 52 13.97 -1.39 -14.31
N PHE A 53 14.01 -0.59 -13.25
CA PHE A 53 14.78 -0.86 -12.04
C PHE A 53 13.84 -1.36 -10.94
N PRO A 54 14.07 -2.55 -10.36
CA PRO A 54 13.39 -2.91 -9.13
C PRO A 54 13.90 -2.01 -7.99
N LEU A 55 12.99 -1.54 -7.14
CA LEU A 55 13.33 -0.86 -5.89
C LEU A 55 12.99 -1.79 -4.74
N GLU A 56 13.97 -2.01 -3.87
CA GLU A 56 13.86 -2.92 -2.73
C GLU A 56 14.00 -2.12 -1.43
N LYS A 57 13.08 -2.32 -0.49
CA LYS A 57 13.15 -1.74 0.85
C LYS A 57 13.05 -2.86 1.87
N TYR A 58 14.02 -2.89 2.78
CA TYR A 58 13.93 -3.79 3.91
C TYR A 58 12.86 -3.31 4.88
N VAL A 59 11.86 -4.16 5.13
CA VAL A 59 10.82 -3.91 6.13
C VAL A 59 11.09 -4.83 7.30
N ALA A 60 11.39 -4.25 8.46
CA ALA A 60 11.64 -5.03 9.66
C ALA A 60 10.42 -5.89 10.00
N ALA A 61 10.66 -7.16 10.29
CA ALA A 61 9.60 -8.05 10.75
C ALA A 61 9.01 -7.53 12.07
N THR A 62 7.69 -7.39 12.13
CA THR A 62 6.97 -6.84 13.30
C THR A 62 6.85 -7.84 14.47
N GLY A 63 7.61 -8.95 14.45
CA GLY A 63 7.53 -9.99 15.49
C GLY A 63 6.26 -10.84 15.45
N GLY A 64 5.44 -10.72 14.39
CA GLY A 64 4.21 -11.48 14.20
C GLY A 64 3.00 -10.91 14.94
N ILE A 65 1.79 -11.27 14.47
CA ILE A 65 0.53 -10.69 14.97
C ILE A 65 0.27 -10.92 16.47
N LYS A 66 0.76 -12.03 17.02
CA LYS A 66 0.60 -12.37 18.44
C LYS A 66 1.24 -11.33 19.36
N THR A 67 2.42 -10.84 19.00
CA THR A 67 3.17 -9.83 19.75
C THR A 67 2.45 -8.48 19.75
N ILE A 68 1.86 -8.11 18.60
CA ILE A 68 1.08 -6.87 18.46
C ILE A 68 -0.21 -6.96 19.28
N MET A 69 -0.90 -8.11 19.27
CA MET A 69 -2.13 -8.34 20.03
C MET A 69 -1.90 -8.45 21.54
N SER A 70 -0.67 -8.72 22.01
CA SER A 70 -0.33 -8.67 23.43
C SER A 70 -0.16 -7.25 23.99
N SER A 71 -0.15 -6.22 23.13
CA SER A 71 -0.23 -4.82 23.58
C SER A 71 -1.60 -4.55 24.18
N SER A 72 -1.67 -3.89 25.35
CA SER A 72 -2.93 -3.42 25.95
C SER A 72 -3.63 -2.33 25.11
N THR A 73 -2.94 -1.81 24.10
CA THR A 73 -3.51 -0.83 23.17
C THR A 73 -3.20 -1.28 21.75
N PHE A 74 -4.22 -1.76 21.05
CA PHE A 74 -4.15 -2.00 19.61
C PHE A 74 -5.46 -1.56 18.93
N ARG A 75 -5.33 -1.14 17.67
CA ARG A 75 -6.45 -0.74 16.82
C ARG A 75 -6.55 -1.71 15.65
N THR A 76 -7.77 -2.00 15.22
CA THR A 76 -8.04 -2.79 14.03
C THR A 76 -8.74 -1.90 13.00
N CYS A 77 -8.16 -1.66 11.81
CA CYS A 77 -8.94 -1.16 10.66
C CYS A 77 -9.38 -2.36 9.84
N GLY A 78 -10.69 -2.58 9.76
CA GLY A 78 -11.29 -3.45 8.75
C GLY A 78 -11.53 -2.63 7.49
N ILE A 79 -11.04 -3.11 6.35
CA ILE A 79 -11.27 -2.49 5.03
C ILE A 79 -12.08 -3.48 4.20
N ASP A 80 -13.20 -3.02 3.66
CA ASP A 80 -14.04 -3.78 2.75
C ASP A 80 -14.23 -2.99 1.44
N MET A 81 -14.20 -3.69 0.31
CA MET A 81 -14.43 -3.08 -1.00
C MET A 81 -15.93 -3.03 -1.24
N ASP A 82 -16.46 -1.84 -1.54
CA ASP A 82 -17.86 -1.67 -1.93
C ASP A 82 -17.91 -1.66 -3.47
N LEU A 83 -18.68 -2.55 -4.07
CA LEU A 83 -18.75 -2.68 -5.53
C LEU A 83 -19.76 -1.71 -6.16
N ASP A 84 -20.57 -1.04 -5.33
CA ASP A 84 -21.71 -0.27 -5.81
C ASP A 84 -21.53 1.24 -5.63
N ARG A 85 -21.06 1.71 -4.47
CA ARG A 85 -21.17 3.14 -4.10
C ARG A 85 -19.86 3.80 -3.69
N HIS A 86 -18.99 3.11 -2.97
CA HIS A 86 -17.72 3.66 -2.48
C HIS A 86 -16.56 2.80 -2.98
N ILE A 87 -15.39 3.40 -3.18
CA ILE A 87 -14.20 2.63 -3.59
C ILE A 87 -13.81 1.60 -2.51
N ALA A 88 -13.96 1.99 -1.23
CA ALA A 88 -13.82 1.11 -0.08
C ALA A 88 -14.48 1.73 1.16
N ILE A 89 -14.79 0.90 2.15
CA ILE A 89 -15.30 1.27 3.46
C ILE A 89 -14.26 0.81 4.50
N CYS A 90 -13.73 1.72 5.35
CA CYS A 90 -12.94 1.33 6.54
C CYS A 90 -13.73 1.61 7.83
N SER A 91 -13.57 0.71 8.79
CA SER A 91 -13.95 0.90 10.19
C SER A 91 -12.73 0.71 11.09
N ILE A 92 -12.44 1.69 11.94
CA ILE A 92 -11.42 1.57 12.98
C ILE A 92 -12.10 1.14 14.28
N LEU A 93 -11.68 -0.01 14.79
CA LEU A 93 -12.08 -0.57 16.07
C LEU A 93 -10.94 -0.34 17.05
N GLU A 94 -11.25 0.32 18.16
CA GLU A 94 -10.34 0.45 19.29
C GLU A 94 -10.74 -0.57 20.37
N THR A 95 -9.78 -1.40 20.79
CA THR A 95 -9.96 -2.27 21.95
C THR A 95 -9.50 -1.53 23.19
N ALA A 96 -10.42 -1.16 24.08
CA ALA A 96 -10.09 -0.71 25.43
C ALA A 96 -10.22 -1.89 26.41
N ASP A 97 -9.44 -1.90 27.49
CA ASP A 97 -9.40 -2.93 28.57
C ASP A 97 -10.77 -3.23 29.24
N THR A 98 -11.83 -2.54 28.83
CA THR A 98 -13.20 -2.64 29.36
C THR A 98 -14.17 -3.39 28.45
N ASN A 99 -13.71 -4.18 27.47
CA ASN A 99 -14.54 -4.85 26.45
C ASN A 99 -15.45 -3.88 25.65
N LEU A 100 -15.13 -2.59 25.65
CA LEU A 100 -15.87 -1.57 24.91
C LEU A 100 -15.21 -1.39 23.53
N ILE A 101 -15.85 -1.94 22.50
CA ILE A 101 -15.50 -1.67 21.10
C ILE A 101 -16.03 -0.28 20.74
N ARG A 102 -15.14 0.65 20.43
CA ARG A 102 -15.51 1.96 19.87
C ARG A 102 -15.33 1.94 18.36
N ASP A 103 -16.44 1.98 17.64
CA ASP A 103 -16.46 2.12 16.18
C ASP A 103 -16.21 3.59 15.82
N SER A 104 -15.07 3.88 15.21
CA SER A 104 -14.83 5.16 14.54
C SER A 104 -14.73 4.93 13.03
N MET A 105 -15.71 5.44 12.29
CA MET A 105 -15.76 5.32 10.83
C MET A 105 -15.10 6.55 10.21
N LEU A 106 -13.98 6.34 9.52
CA LEU A 106 -13.42 7.31 8.58
C LEU A 106 -13.95 6.94 7.19
N LEU A 107 -15.01 7.62 6.77
CA LEU A 107 -15.57 7.49 5.43
C LEU A 107 -14.61 8.17 4.44
N GLY A 108 -14.00 7.39 3.57
CA GLY A 108 -13.32 7.90 2.38
C GLY A 108 -14.34 8.69 1.54
N THR A 109 -14.17 10.02 1.56
CA THR A 109 -14.79 11.05 0.72
C THR A 109 -16.14 10.73 0.06
N LEU A 110 -17.27 11.13 0.67
CA LEU A 110 -18.52 11.55 -0.03
C LEU A 110 -19.48 12.35 0.92
N PRO A 111 -20.42 13.18 0.41
CA PRO A 111 -21.02 14.33 1.11
C PRO A 111 -22.09 14.03 2.17
N LYS A 112 -22.20 14.95 3.15
CA LYS A 112 -22.91 14.88 4.45
C LYS A 112 -24.35 14.34 4.48
N LYS A 113 -25.09 14.25 3.36
CA LYS A 113 -26.54 13.92 3.36
C LYS A 113 -26.87 12.43 3.48
N GLN A 114 -25.92 11.52 3.26
CA GLN A 114 -26.15 10.06 3.29
C GLN A 114 -25.88 9.39 4.65
N LEU A 115 -25.34 10.13 5.63
CA LEU A 115 -24.87 9.59 6.92
C LEU A 115 -26.00 9.15 7.88
N SER A 116 -27.19 9.74 7.78
CA SER A 116 -28.25 9.58 8.79
C SER A 116 -29.06 8.27 8.67
N ALA A 117 -29.14 7.68 7.48
CA ALA A 117 -29.92 6.46 7.25
C ALA A 117 -29.14 5.19 7.67
N THR A 118 -27.83 5.15 7.42
CA THR A 118 -26.97 4.00 7.72
C THR A 118 -26.74 3.83 9.23
N LEU A 119 -26.60 4.95 9.97
CA LEU A 119 -26.46 4.96 11.43
C LEU A 119 -27.72 4.45 12.17
N LYS A 120 -28.93 4.67 11.60
CA LYS A 120 -30.18 4.19 12.22
C LYS A 120 -30.38 2.68 12.06
N ARG A 121 -29.99 2.09 10.93
CA ARG A 121 -30.13 0.64 10.70
C ARG A 121 -29.23 -0.19 11.61
N ARG A 122 -27.99 0.23 11.88
CA ARG A 122 -27.04 -0.60 12.65
C ARG A 122 -27.21 -0.56 14.18
N ARG A 123 -27.86 0.47 14.75
CA ARG A 123 -28.28 0.45 16.18
C ARG A 123 -29.31 -0.64 16.49
N SER A 124 -30.05 -1.12 15.50
CA SER A 124 -31.03 -2.20 15.70
C SER A 124 -30.38 -3.59 15.78
N ILE A 125 -29.27 -3.80 15.07
CA ILE A 125 -28.57 -5.09 15.03
C ILE A 125 -27.81 -5.33 16.34
N LEU A 126 -27.16 -4.30 16.91
CA LEU A 126 -26.45 -4.39 18.19
C LEU A 126 -27.39 -4.56 19.40
N LYS A 127 -28.67 -4.16 19.29
CA LYS A 127 -29.67 -4.46 20.34
C LYS A 127 -30.18 -5.89 20.27
N ALA A 128 -30.24 -6.49 19.08
CA ALA A 128 -30.72 -7.85 18.89
C ALA A 128 -29.70 -8.93 19.31
N SER A 129 -28.40 -8.60 19.36
CA SER A 129 -27.36 -9.51 19.85
C SER A 129 -27.24 -9.56 21.38
N ASN A 130 -27.77 -8.56 22.10
CA ASN A 130 -27.71 -8.47 23.56
C ASN A 130 -28.96 -9.01 24.28
N SER A 131 -29.95 -9.55 23.56
CA SER A 131 -31.20 -10.10 24.12
C SER A 131 -31.22 -11.63 24.23
N ASN A 132 -30.10 -12.32 23.98
CA ASN A 132 -29.99 -13.79 24.04
C ASN A 132 -28.89 -14.27 25.01
N VAL A 133 -28.65 -13.53 26.10
CA VAL A 133 -27.92 -14.02 27.28
C VAL A 133 -28.75 -13.72 28.52
#